data_AF-A0AAQ3J6B4-F1
#
_entry.id   AF-A0AAQ3J6B4-F1
#
_cell.length_a   1.000
_cell.length_b   1.000
_cell.length_c   1.000
_cell.angle_alpha   90.00
_cell.angle_beta   90.00
_cell.angle_gamma   90.00
#
_symmetry.space_group_name_H-M   'P 1'
#
loop_
_entity.id
_entity.type
_entity.pdbx_description
1 polymer ?
#
loop_
_entity_poly.entity_id
_entity_poly.type
_entity_poly.pdbx_seq_one_letter_code
_entity_poly.pdbx_strand_id
1 'polypeptide(L)' 'MTKSQAIKHFGSVSALAKALRVTYEAVRQWDDVPELRQYQIERITLGALKAEQKSQAA' A
#
# COMPACT_ATOMS: atom_id res chain seq x y z
N MET A 1 6.20 -4.03 -2.33
CA MET A 1 5.83 -4.13 -0.90
C MET A 1 4.70 -5.13 -0.74
N THR A 2 4.65 -5.91 0.35
CA THR A 2 3.56 -6.87 0.55
C THR A 2 2.37 -6.23 1.30
N LYS A 3 1.18 -6.81 1.11
CA LYS A 3 -0.05 -6.38 1.81
C LYS A 3 0.12 -6.39 3.32
N SER A 4 0.77 -7.43 3.85
CA SER A 4 1.04 -7.59 5.28
C SER A 4 1.97 -6.51 5.82
N GLN A 5 2.99 -6.10 5.06
CA GLN A 5 3.88 -5.00 5.46
C GLN A 5 3.13 -3.67 5.54
N ALA A 6 2.29 -3.39 4.55
CA ALA A 6 1.43 -2.20 4.57
C ALA A 6 0.51 -2.23 5.81
N ILE A 7 -0.24 -3.31 6.01
CA ILE A 7 -1.15 -3.42 7.16
C ILE A 7 -0.40 -3.26 8.49
N LYS A 8 0.79 -3.87 8.64
CA LYS A 8 1.60 -3.76 9.85
C LYS A 8 2.06 -2.31 10.11
N HIS A 9 2.45 -1.58 9.08
CA HIS A 9 2.89 -0.19 9.22
C HIS A 9 1.74 0.74 9.64
N PHE A 10 0.56 0.57 9.05
CA PHE A 10 -0.64 1.35 9.41
C PHE A 10 -1.37 0.81 10.65
N GLY A 11 -0.97 -0.35 11.17
CA GLY A 11 -1.54 -1.04 12.33
C GLY A 11 -2.82 -1.83 12.04
N SER A 12 -3.63 -1.45 11.04
CA SER A 12 -4.83 -2.20 10.65
C SER A 12 -5.22 -1.96 9.20
N VAL A 13 -6.03 -2.87 8.64
CA VAL A 13 -6.65 -2.72 7.31
C VAL A 13 -7.51 -1.45 7.24
N SER A 14 -8.25 -1.14 8.31
CA SER A 14 -9.09 0.07 8.37
C SER A 14 -8.28 1.35 8.38
N ALA A 15 -7.12 1.38 9.07
CA ALA A 15 -6.23 2.52 9.07
C ALA A 15 -5.58 2.74 7.69
N LEU A 16 -5.14 1.66 7.04
CA LEU A 16 -4.62 1.70 5.67
C LEU A 16 -5.68 2.20 4.67
N ALA A 17 -6.92 1.71 4.78
CA ALA A 17 -8.03 2.14 3.93
C ALA A 17 -8.33 3.64 4.09
N LYS A 18 -8.36 4.14 5.34
CA LYS A 18 -8.53 5.57 5.63
C LYS A 18 -7.40 6.42 5.05
N ALA A 19 -6.15 5.99 5.22
CA ALA A 19 -4.99 6.69 4.66
C ALA A 19 -5.06 6.81 3.13
N LEU A 20 -5.54 5.75 2.46
CA LEU A 20 -5.67 5.69 1.00
C LEU A 20 -7.03 6.20 0.47
N ARG A 21 -7.92 6.67 1.36
CA ARG A 21 -9.29 7.10 1.05
C ARG A 21 -10.06 6.07 0.21
N VAL A 22 -9.96 4.81 0.61
CA VAL A 22 -10.71 3.69 0.01
C VAL A 22 -11.58 2.99 1.04
N THR A 23 -12.46 2.12 0.57
CA THR A 23 -13.22 1.24 1.43
C THR A 23 -12.34 0.15 2.04
N TYR A 24 -12.76 -0.35 3.20
CA TYR A 24 -12.11 -1.49 3.86
C TYR A 24 -12.10 -2.74 2.97
N GLU A 25 -13.20 -2.98 2.25
CA GLU A 25 -13.35 -4.10 1.33
C GLU A 25 -12.36 -4.05 0.17
N ALA A 26 -12.09 -2.85 -0.38
CA ALA A 26 -11.09 -2.69 -1.44
C ALA A 26 -9.71 -3.17 -1.00
N VAL A 27 -9.30 -2.87 0.24
CA VAL A 27 -8.01 -3.36 0.79
C VAL A 27 -8.05 -4.87 1.05
N ARG A 28 -9.20 -5.42 1.46
CA ARG A 28 -9.35 -6.86 1.65
C ARG A 28 -9.23 -7.65 0.36
N GLN A 29 -9.75 -7.12 -0.75
CA GLN A 29 -9.75 -7.77 -2.07
C GLN A 29 -8.39 -7.81 -2.76
N TRP A 30 -7.36 -7.15 -2.22
CA TRP A 30 -6.02 -7.25 -2.79
C TRP A 30 -5.43 -8.64 -2.57
N ASP A 31 -5.12 -9.35 -3.63
CA ASP A 31 -4.17 -10.47 -3.60
C ASP A 31 -2.78 -9.93 -3.26
N ASP A 32 -2.29 -9.00 -4.10
CA ASP A 32 -1.10 -8.19 -3.87
C ASP A 32 -1.44 -6.69 -3.88
N VAL A 33 -0.59 -5.86 -3.26
CA VAL A 33 -0.82 -4.41 -3.24
C VAL A 33 -0.69 -3.88 -4.67
N PRO A 34 -1.74 -3.27 -5.26
CA PRO A 34 -1.66 -2.76 -6.62
C PRO A 34 -0.58 -1.69 -6.75
N GLU A 35 0.13 -1.64 -7.87
CA GLU A 35 1.30 -0.78 -8.06
C GLU A 35 1.01 0.71 -7.74
N LEU A 36 -0.09 1.25 -8.25
CA LEU A 36 -0.53 2.61 -7.94
C LEU A 36 -0.70 2.85 -6.43
N ARG A 37 -1.18 1.84 -5.69
CA ARG A 37 -1.34 1.90 -4.22
C ARG A 37 0.00 1.84 -3.52
N GLN A 38 0.95 1.06 -4.04
CA GLN A 38 2.30 1.02 -3.51
C GLN A 38 2.95 2.41 -3.56
N TYR A 39 2.84 3.13 -4.68
CA TYR A 39 3.34 4.50 -4.79
C TYR A 39 2.60 5.48 -3.87
N GLN A 40 1.28 5.36 -3.74
CA GLN A 40 0.51 6.17 -2.79
C GLN A 40 0.97 5.94 -1.35
N ILE A 41 1.13 4.67 -0.96
CA ILE A 41 1.62 4.27 0.36
C ILE A 41 3.02 4.83 0.60
N GLU A 42 3.93 4.74 -0.37
CA GLU A 42 5.28 5.29 -0.27
C GLU A 42 5.26 6.79 0.01
N ARG A 43 4.42 7.54 -0.70
CA ARG A 43 4.27 8.99 -0.48
C ARG A 43 3.65 9.32 0.88
N ILE A 44 2.65 8.57 1.33
CA ILE A 44 1.99 8.78 2.63
C ILE A 44 2.95 8.45 3.78
N THR A 45 3.76 7.42 3.60
CA THR A 45 4.72 6.95 4.62
C THR A 45 6.08 7.63 4.52
N LEU A 46 6.22 8.66 3.68
CA LEU A 46 7.45 9.43 3.46
C LEU A 46 8.67 8.53 3.15
N GLY A 47 8.45 7.46 2.37
CA GLY A 47 9.50 6.52 1.99
C GLY A 47 9.80 5.40 3.00
N ALA A 48 9.05 5.30 4.12
CA ALA A 48 9.22 4.20 5.07
C ALA A 48 8.79 2.84 4.49
N LEU A 49 7.79 2.83 3.60
CA LEU A 49 7.46 1.68 2.76
C LEU A 49 7.77 2.04 1.30
N LYS A 50 8.62 1.27 0.63
CA LYS A 50 8.95 1.49 -0.78
C LYS A 50 8.08 0.63 -1.68
N ALA A 51 7.57 1.23 -2.75
CA ALA A 51 6.95 0.47 -3.81
C ALA A 51 7.97 -0.51 -4.38
N GLU A 52 7.53 -1.73 -4.68
CA GLU A 52 8.36 -2.63 -5.46
C GLU A 52 8.43 -2.06 -6.87
N GLN A 53 9.54 -1.38 -7.14
CA GLN A 53 9.97 -1.10 -8.49
C GLN A 53 10.16 -2.44 -9.19
N LYS A 54 9.15 -2.89 -9.94
CA LYS A 54 9.47 -3.51 -11.21
C LYS A 54 10.13 -2.41 -12.01
N SER A 55 11.45 -2.32 -11.90
CA SER A 55 12.29 -1.39 -12.63
C SER A 55 11.91 -1.49 -14.10
N GLN A 56 11.07 -0.58 -14.58
CA GLN A 56 10.90 -0.38 -16.00
C GLN A 56 12.12 0.44 -16.41
N ALA A 57 13.20 -0.28 -16.68
CA ALA A 57 14.35 0.26 -17.38
C ALA A 57 13.93 0.50 -18.84
N ALA A 58 14.07 1.77 -19.25
CA ALA A 58 14.10 2.32 -20.61
C ALA A 58 12.85 2.14 -21.49
#